data_AF-A0A5K1F2C7-F1
#
_entry.id   AF-A0A5K1F2C7-F1
#
_cell.length_a   1.000
_cell.length_b   1.000
_cell.length_c   1.000
_cell.angle_alpha   90.00
_cell.angle_beta   90.00
_cell.angle_gamma   90.00
#
_symmetry.space_group_name_H-M   'P 1'
#
loop_
_entity.id
_entity.type
_entity.pdbx_description
1 polymer ?
#
loop_
_entity_poly.entity_id
_entity_poly.type
_entity_poly.pdbx_seq_one_letter_code
_entity_poly.pdbx_strand_id
1 'polypeptide(L)'
;LVGYVLPSSEKLRTVILAEEKASIEKLLEKKKFSLTQYGVSIVSDEWTDIQRRSLINFIVYLLDGPIFLKCVDAFEEYKDAKYLKVLFIKVIKEVGEDNVVQIITDNAPIRQPVWMILASYPKYSHILWTSCVAHNINLALKSVCNSSTDDSN
;
A
#
# COMPACT_ATOMS: atom_id res chain seq x y z
N LEU A 1 -30.30 -8.24 -25.92
CA LEU A 1 -29.67 -6.91 -25.72
C LEU A 1 -29.85 -6.04 -26.97
N VAL A 2 -31.09 -5.75 -27.35
CA VAL A 2 -31.39 -4.80 -28.44
C VAL A 2 -31.70 -3.46 -27.76
N GLY A 3 -30.91 -2.42 -28.03
CA GLY A 3 -31.13 -1.06 -27.50
C GLY A 3 -30.16 -0.58 -26.41
N TYR A 4 -29.18 -1.38 -25.97
CA TYR A 4 -28.12 -0.88 -25.09
C TYR A 4 -27.08 -0.09 -25.90
N VAL A 5 -26.92 1.20 -25.59
CA VAL A 5 -25.88 2.05 -26.16
C VAL A 5 -24.70 2.08 -25.20
N LEU A 6 -23.54 1.65 -25.67
CA LEU A 6 -22.30 1.68 -24.91
C LEU A 6 -21.92 3.13 -24.53
N PRO A 7 -21.50 3.39 -23.29
CA PRO A 7 -21.00 4.69 -22.92
C PRO A 7 -19.73 5.04 -23.70
N SER A 8 -19.53 6.33 -24.00
CA SER A 8 -18.27 6.79 -24.59
C SER A 8 -17.11 6.68 -23.58
N SER A 9 -15.87 6.63 -24.08
CA SER A 9 -14.67 6.64 -23.24
C SER A 9 -14.63 7.86 -22.30
N GLU A 10 -15.14 9.00 -22.75
CA GLU A 10 -15.22 10.21 -21.93
C GLU A 10 -16.22 10.05 -20.79
N LYS A 11 -17.41 9.51 -21.09
CA LYS A 11 -18.43 9.25 -20.06
C LYS A 11 -17.97 8.21 -19.04
N LEU A 12 -17.21 7.21 -19.47
CA LEU A 12 -16.62 6.20 -18.57
C LEU A 12 -15.61 6.80 -17.61
N ARG A 13 -14.64 7.58 -18.10
CA ARG A 13 -13.54 8.11 -17.26
C ARG A 13 -13.94 9.28 -16.36
N THR A 14 -15.08 9.92 -16.63
CA THR A 14 -15.55 11.10 -15.89
C THR A 14 -16.76 10.76 -15.03
N VAL A 15 -17.95 10.73 -15.64
CA VAL A 15 -19.24 10.64 -14.95
C VAL A 15 -19.38 9.29 -14.26
N ILE A 16 -19.23 8.20 -15.00
CA ILE A 16 -19.44 6.85 -14.45
C ILE A 16 -18.38 6.54 -13.38
N LEU A 17 -17.12 6.89 -13.62
CA LEU A 17 -16.06 6.69 -12.62
C LEU A 17 -16.33 7.49 -11.33
N ALA A 18 -16.79 8.73 -11.43
CA ALA A 18 -17.11 9.55 -10.27
C ALA A 18 -18.32 9.01 -9.49
N GLU A 19 -19.36 8.56 -10.20
CA GLU A 19 -20.56 7.94 -9.61
C GLU A 19 -20.22 6.64 -8.88
N GLU A 20 -19.45 5.75 -9.51
CA GLU A 20 -19.02 4.49 -8.90
C GLU A 20 -18.10 4.73 -7.70
N LYS A 21 -17.17 5.68 -7.81
CA LYS A 21 -16.31 6.07 -6.68
C LYS A 21 -17.15 6.56 -5.49
N ALA A 22 -18.11 7.45 -5.71
CA ALA A 22 -18.99 7.94 -4.65
C ALA A 22 -19.86 6.82 -4.04
N SER A 23 -20.32 5.88 -4.86
CA SER A 23 -21.06 4.70 -4.42
C SER A 23 -20.22 3.82 -3.49
N ILE A 24 -18.96 3.54 -3.88
CA ILE A 24 -18.01 2.79 -3.07
C ILE A 24 -17.67 3.53 -1.78
N GLU A 25 -17.39 4.84 -1.82
CA GLU A 25 -17.11 5.64 -0.62
C GLU A 25 -18.26 5.56 0.39
N LYS A 26 -19.51 5.66 -0.08
CA LYS A 26 -20.70 5.50 0.77
C LYS A 26 -20.81 4.10 1.38
N LEU A 27 -20.41 3.05 0.65
CA LEU A 27 -20.36 1.69 1.18
C LEU A 27 -19.27 1.56 2.26
N LEU A 28 -18.13 2.22 2.08
CA LEU A 28 -17.00 2.20 3.00
C LEU A 28 -17.29 2.95 4.31
N GLU A 29 -18.18 3.95 4.33
CA GLU A 29 -18.61 4.62 5.58
C GLU A 29 -19.09 3.61 6.64
N LYS A 30 -19.77 2.53 6.23
CA LYS A 30 -20.21 1.48 7.15
C LYS A 30 -19.05 0.71 7.78
N LYS A 31 -17.95 0.54 7.04
CA LYS A 31 -16.72 -0.13 7.50
C LYS A 31 -15.86 0.75 8.41
N LYS A 32 -16.11 2.08 8.44
CA LYS A 32 -15.38 2.99 9.33
C LYS A 32 -15.63 2.72 10.81
N PHE A 33 -16.79 2.14 11.17
CA PHE A 33 -17.06 1.76 12.56
C PHE A 33 -16.16 0.62 13.04
N SER A 34 -15.82 -0.33 12.15
CA SER A 34 -14.90 -1.43 12.44
C SER A 34 -13.46 -0.94 12.66
N LEU A 35 -13.06 0.22 12.09
CA LEU A 35 -11.73 0.82 12.28
C LEU A 35 -11.44 1.09 13.76
N THR A 36 -12.42 1.66 14.46
CA THR A 36 -12.27 2.16 15.82
C THR A 36 -12.22 1.06 16.88
N GLN A 37 -12.68 -0.16 16.55
CA GLN A 37 -12.78 -1.25 17.52
C GLN A 37 -11.52 -2.13 17.56
N TYR A 38 -10.96 -2.48 16.40
CA TYR A 38 -9.87 -3.48 16.30
C TYR A 38 -8.57 -2.91 15.72
N GLY A 39 -8.60 -1.67 15.25
CA GLY A 39 -7.52 -1.07 14.48
C GLY A 39 -7.32 -1.75 13.12
N VAL A 40 -6.29 -1.29 12.39
CA VAL A 40 -6.02 -1.74 11.01
C VAL A 40 -4.54 -1.93 10.70
N SER A 41 -4.29 -2.76 9.70
CA SER A 41 -2.96 -2.89 9.09
C SER A 41 -2.90 -2.11 7.78
N ILE A 42 -1.89 -1.27 7.61
CA ILE A 42 -1.59 -0.63 6.32
C ILE A 42 -0.61 -1.53 5.58
N VAL A 43 -0.97 -1.97 4.39
CA VAL A 43 -0.10 -2.71 3.48
C VAL A 43 0.34 -1.77 2.37
N SER A 44 1.65 -1.65 2.17
CA SER A 44 2.23 -0.85 1.10
C SER A 44 3.20 -1.67 0.26
N ASP A 45 3.05 -1.53 -1.06
CA ASP A 45 3.95 -2.13 -2.03
C ASP A 45 4.40 -1.05 -3.02
N GLU A 46 5.56 -1.28 -3.63
CA GLU A 46 6.05 -0.41 -4.69
C GLU A 46 6.27 -1.23 -5.94
N TRP A 47 5.62 -0.78 -7.00
CA TRP A 47 5.77 -1.38 -8.30
C TRP A 47 6.42 -0.38 -9.25
N THR A 48 7.43 -0.86 -9.96
CA THR A 48 8.13 -0.08 -10.98
C THR A 48 7.91 -0.74 -12.34
N ASP A 49 7.42 0.04 -13.30
CA ASP A 49 7.19 -0.43 -14.66
C ASP A 49 8.50 -0.53 -15.48
N ILE A 50 8.40 -1.06 -16.70
CA ILE A 50 9.55 -1.19 -17.62
C ILE A 50 10.18 0.16 -18.02
N GLN A 51 9.45 1.26 -17.89
CA GLN A 51 9.90 2.64 -18.15
C GLN A 51 10.44 3.30 -16.88
N ARG A 52 10.61 2.55 -15.79
CA ARG A 52 11.02 3.03 -14.46
C ARG A 52 10.02 3.99 -13.80
N ARG A 53 8.76 4.00 -14.24
CA ARG A 53 7.67 4.69 -13.54
C ARG A 53 7.27 3.91 -12.31
N SER A 54 7.29 4.60 -11.18
CA SER A 54 7.06 3.97 -9.88
C SER A 54 5.74 4.39 -9.30
N LEU A 55 5.01 3.40 -8.81
CA LEU A 55 3.75 3.58 -8.10
C LEU A 55 3.87 2.94 -6.72
N ILE A 56 3.46 3.68 -5.69
CA ILE A 56 3.36 3.17 -4.33
C ILE A 56 1.88 3.04 -3.99
N ASN A 57 1.40 1.81 -3.80
CA ASN A 57 0.02 1.56 -3.38
C ASN A 57 -0.08 1.41 -1.86
N PHE A 58 -1.24 1.81 -1.34
CA PHE A 58 -1.64 1.67 0.05
C PHE A 58 -2.99 0.97 0.11
N ILE A 59 -3.02 -0.14 0.84
CA ILE A 59 -4.22 -0.91 1.13
C ILE A 59 -4.38 -0.94 2.65
N VAL A 60 -5.59 -0.69 3.14
CA VAL A 60 -5.92 -0.88 4.55
C VAL A 60 -6.57 -2.24 4.69
N TYR A 61 -6.04 -3.08 5.58
CA TYR A 61 -6.59 -4.38 5.90
C TYR A 61 -7.35 -4.32 7.23
N LEU A 62 -8.61 -4.74 7.18
CA LEU A 62 -9.56 -4.74 8.28
C LEU A 62 -10.16 -6.14 8.44
N LEU A 63 -10.90 -6.34 9.53
CA LEU A 63 -11.68 -7.56 9.73
C LEU A 63 -12.67 -7.82 8.57
N ASP A 64 -13.28 -6.76 8.03
CA ASP A 64 -14.24 -6.81 6.92
C ASP A 64 -13.57 -6.90 5.52
N GLY A 65 -12.28 -7.21 5.49
CA GLY A 65 -11.48 -7.35 4.28
C GLY A 65 -10.72 -6.10 3.85
N PRO A 66 -9.89 -6.19 2.79
CA PRO A 66 -9.04 -5.11 2.35
C PRO A 66 -9.81 -3.97 1.67
N ILE A 67 -9.33 -2.75 1.86
CA ILE A 67 -9.80 -1.53 1.20
C ILE A 67 -8.59 -0.89 0.51
N PHE A 68 -8.72 -0.63 -0.80
CA PHE A 68 -7.75 0.22 -1.48
C PHE A 68 -7.88 1.65 -0.99
N LEU A 69 -6.83 2.19 -0.37
CA LEU A 69 -6.81 3.55 0.14
C LEU A 69 -6.43 4.52 -0.98
N LYS A 70 -5.23 4.35 -1.53
CA LYS A 70 -4.71 5.18 -2.61
C LYS A 70 -3.49 4.56 -3.27
N CYS A 71 -3.15 5.09 -4.43
CA CYS A 71 -1.87 4.88 -5.09
C CYS A 71 -1.22 6.24 -5.32
N VAL A 72 0.08 6.33 -5.11
CA VAL A 72 0.87 7.55 -5.27
C VAL A 72 1.86 7.34 -6.39
N ASP A 73 1.86 8.27 -7.35
CA ASP A 73 2.90 8.34 -8.37
C ASP A 73 4.19 8.86 -7.73
N ALA A 74 5.24 8.04 -7.83
CA ALA A 74 6.56 8.31 -7.29
C ALA A 74 7.63 8.27 -8.40
N PHE A 75 7.23 8.50 -9.66
CA PHE A 75 8.15 8.51 -10.79
C PHE A 75 9.20 9.62 -10.74
N GLU A 76 8.78 10.86 -10.47
CA GLU A 76 9.67 12.03 -10.43
C GLU A 76 10.31 12.25 -9.06
N GLU A 77 9.98 11.41 -8.08
CA GLU A 77 10.37 11.60 -6.69
C GLU A 77 11.68 10.86 -6.38
N TYR A 78 12.58 11.55 -5.68
CA TYR A 78 13.74 10.88 -5.09
C TYR A 78 13.29 10.13 -3.84
N LYS A 79 13.14 8.80 -3.97
CA LYS A 79 12.59 7.90 -2.94
C LYS A 79 13.57 7.61 -1.80
N ASP A 80 14.10 8.66 -1.21
CA ASP A 80 14.91 8.56 -0.01
C ASP A 80 14.04 8.23 1.21
N ALA A 81 14.73 8.00 2.34
CA ALA A 81 14.05 7.73 3.60
C ALA A 81 13.13 8.88 4.04
N LYS A 82 13.44 10.13 3.65
CA LYS A 82 12.67 11.30 4.06
C LYS A 82 11.34 11.37 3.31
N TYR A 83 11.33 11.13 2.01
CA TYR A 83 10.14 11.06 1.19
C TYR A 83 9.19 9.98 1.72
N LEU A 84 9.69 8.75 1.87
CA LEU A 84 8.89 7.62 2.35
C LEU A 84 8.33 7.88 3.75
N LYS A 85 9.15 8.44 4.66
CA LYS A 85 8.69 8.83 6.00
C LYS A 85 7.52 9.82 5.94
N VAL A 86 7.62 10.89 5.15
CA VAL A 86 6.54 11.88 4.99
C VAL A 86 5.29 11.23 4.41
N LEU A 87 5.47 10.33 3.45
CA LEU A 87 4.38 9.60 2.81
C LEU A 87 3.64 8.70 3.81
N PHE A 88 4.36 7.87 4.58
CA PHE A 88 3.76 7.03 5.62
C PHE A 88 3.06 7.87 6.70
N ILE A 89 3.64 8.99 7.14
CA ILE A 89 2.97 9.89 8.10
C ILE A 89 1.64 10.41 7.55
N LYS A 90 1.60 10.81 6.27
CA LYS A 90 0.35 11.27 5.63
C LYS A 90 -0.70 10.17 5.62
N VAL A 91 -0.31 8.93 5.28
CA VAL A 91 -1.21 7.77 5.25
C VAL A 91 -1.73 7.42 6.64
N ILE A 92 -0.85 7.36 7.64
CA ILE A 92 -1.24 7.09 9.03
C ILE A 92 -2.25 8.13 9.52
N LYS A 93 -2.01 9.42 9.23
CA LYS A 93 -2.94 10.50 9.60
C LYS A 93 -4.30 10.41 8.90
N GLU A 94 -4.31 10.00 7.64
CA GLU A 94 -5.54 9.82 6.85
C GLU A 94 -6.43 8.69 7.42
N VAL A 95 -5.80 7.63 7.93
CA VAL A 95 -6.48 6.50 8.59
C VAL A 95 -6.85 6.82 10.05
N GLY A 96 -6.08 7.71 10.69
CA GLY A 96 -6.15 8.03 12.11
C GLY A 96 -5.03 7.33 12.88
N GLU A 97 -4.18 8.11 13.55
CA GLU A 97 -2.93 7.62 14.17
C GLU A 97 -3.20 6.50 15.20
N ASP A 98 -4.29 6.60 15.97
CA ASP A 98 -4.69 5.61 16.98
C ASP A 98 -5.34 4.35 16.40
N ASN A 99 -5.82 4.41 15.15
CA ASN A 99 -6.47 3.27 14.49
C ASN A 99 -5.45 2.33 13.84
N VAL A 100 -4.22 2.79 13.59
CA VAL A 100 -3.20 1.97 12.91
C VAL A 100 -2.49 1.11 13.95
N VAL A 101 -2.52 -0.21 13.77
CA VAL A 101 -1.80 -1.17 14.63
C VAL A 101 -0.57 -1.74 13.95
N GLN A 102 -0.53 -1.77 12.62
CA GLN A 102 0.54 -2.41 11.86
C GLN A 102 0.77 -1.74 10.51
N ILE A 103 2.03 -1.73 10.05
CA ILE A 103 2.42 -1.43 8.68
C ILE A 103 3.19 -2.63 8.10
N ILE A 104 2.78 -3.06 6.91
CA ILE A 104 3.38 -4.16 6.16
C ILE A 104 3.98 -3.59 4.89
N THR A 105 5.27 -3.79 4.66
CA THR A 105 5.93 -3.37 3.42
C THR A 105 6.75 -4.49 2.80
N ASP A 106 7.04 -4.40 1.51
CA ASP A 106 8.10 -5.21 0.90
C ASP A 106 9.48 -4.97 1.57
N ASN A 107 10.43 -5.86 1.29
CA ASN A 107 11.74 -5.87 1.95
C ASN A 107 12.77 -4.97 1.24
N ALA A 108 12.31 -3.87 0.63
CA ALA A 108 13.21 -2.92 0.00
C ALA A 108 14.15 -2.31 1.06
N PRO A 109 15.47 -2.18 0.80
CA PRO A 109 16.47 -1.83 1.81
C PRO A 109 16.19 -0.53 2.58
N ILE A 110 15.50 0.42 1.95
CA ILE A 110 15.20 1.73 2.54
C ILE A 110 13.98 1.70 3.48
N ARG A 111 13.11 0.69 3.41
CA ARG A 111 11.83 0.65 4.15
C ARG A 111 12.02 0.39 5.64
N GLN A 112 12.88 -0.55 6.01
CA GLN A 112 13.15 -0.87 7.41
C GLN A 112 13.76 0.33 8.17
N PRO A 113 14.81 1.02 7.67
CA PRO A 113 15.33 2.22 8.35
C PRO A 113 14.29 3.33 8.52
N VAL A 114 13.45 3.56 7.51
CA VAL A 114 12.35 4.53 7.58
C VAL A 114 11.41 4.18 8.73
N TRP A 115 11.08 2.90 8.87
CA TRP A 115 10.22 2.46 9.95
C TRP A 115 10.87 2.62 11.32
N MET A 116 12.14 2.24 11.48
CA MET A 116 12.87 2.41 12.74
C MET A 116 12.86 3.87 13.22
N ILE A 117 12.98 4.82 12.28
CA ILE A 117 12.85 6.25 12.55
C ILE A 117 11.42 6.64 12.93
N LEU A 118 10.41 6.03 12.34
CA LEU A 118 9.00 6.30 12.69
C LEU A 118 8.67 5.78 14.09
N ALA A 119 9.08 4.56 14.42
CA ALA A 119 8.87 3.92 15.71
C ALA A 119 9.58 4.67 16.86
N SER A 120 10.63 5.44 16.59
CA SER A 120 11.29 6.26 17.62
C SER A 120 10.46 7.48 18.05
N TYR A 121 9.42 7.85 17.30
CA TYR A 121 8.49 8.89 17.74
C TYR A 121 7.48 8.28 18.72
N PRO A 122 7.31 8.84 19.95
CA PRO A 122 6.41 8.27 20.96
C PRO A 122 4.99 8.01 20.43
N LYS A 123 4.48 8.91 19.59
CA LYS A 123 3.15 8.81 18.99
C LYS A 123 2.94 7.70 17.96
N TYR A 124 4.00 7.03 17.51
CA TYR A 124 3.92 5.90 16.58
C TYR A 124 4.55 4.63 17.16
N SER A 125 4.92 4.66 18.44
CA SER A 125 5.58 3.56 19.13
C SER A 125 4.67 2.32 19.30
N HIS A 126 3.35 2.52 19.23
CA HIS A 126 2.34 1.45 19.28
C HIS A 126 2.16 0.71 17.95
N ILE A 127 2.66 1.27 16.85
CA ILE A 127 2.49 0.68 15.52
C ILE A 127 3.59 -0.36 15.31
N LEU A 128 3.22 -1.56 14.85
CA LEU A 128 4.17 -2.60 14.49
C LEU A 128 4.57 -2.49 13.01
N TRP A 129 5.79 -2.88 12.67
CA TRP A 129 6.17 -3.10 11.27
C TRP A 129 6.60 -4.53 11.04
N THR A 130 6.19 -5.05 9.89
CA THR A 130 6.54 -6.39 9.45
C THR A 130 6.86 -6.37 7.97
N SER A 131 7.85 -7.17 7.56
CA SER A 131 8.12 -7.39 6.14
C SER A 131 7.04 -8.26 5.49
N CYS A 132 6.81 -8.07 4.20
CA CYS A 132 5.85 -8.82 3.41
C CYS A 132 6.27 -10.30 3.30
N VAL A 133 5.45 -11.20 3.84
CA VAL A 133 5.69 -12.65 3.80
C VAL A 133 5.80 -13.18 2.37
N ALA A 134 4.91 -12.73 1.47
CA ALA A 134 4.95 -13.14 0.07
C ALA A 134 6.27 -12.75 -0.61
N HIS A 135 6.77 -11.55 -0.31
CA HIS A 135 8.07 -11.10 -0.81
C HIS A 135 9.21 -11.93 -0.23
N ASN A 136 9.19 -12.23 1.08
CA ASN A 136 10.20 -13.07 1.73
C ASN A 136 10.24 -14.49 1.14
N ILE A 137 9.09 -15.10 0.87
CA ILE A 137 9.01 -16.42 0.22
C ILE A 137 9.60 -16.34 -1.19
N ASN A 138 9.27 -15.30 -1.96
CA ASN A 138 9.84 -15.10 -3.29
C ASN A 138 11.37 -14.94 -3.24
N LEU A 139 11.92 -14.21 -2.27
CA LEU A 139 13.36 -14.09 -2.08
C LEU A 139 14.01 -15.43 -1.69
N ALA A 140 13.38 -16.19 -0.79
CA ALA A 140 13.86 -17.51 -0.40
C ALA A 140 13.89 -18.48 -1.60
N LEU A 141 12.82 -18.51 -2.40
CA LEU A 141 12.75 -19.34 -3.61
C LEU A 141 13.80 -18.91 -4.65
N LYS A 142 14.00 -17.60 -4.85
CA LYS A 142 15.07 -17.10 -5.72
C LYS A 142 16.45 -17.53 -5.25
N SER A 143 16.70 -17.51 -3.95
CA SER A 143 17.97 -17.97 -3.37
C SER A 143 18.23 -19.44 -3.69
N VAL A 144 17.23 -20.30 -3.50
CA VAL A 144 17.31 -21.74 -3.81
C VAL A 144 17.49 -21.99 -5.32
N CYS A 145 16.80 -21.24 -6.18
CA CYS A 145 16.92 -21.41 -7.63
C CYS A 145 18.22 -20.84 -8.20
N ASN A 146 18.81 -19.83 -7.55
CA ASN A 146 20.05 -19.21 -8.00
C ASN A 146 21.30 -19.87 -7.40
N SER A 147 21.16 -20.88 -6.52
CA SER A 147 22.28 -21.55 -5.86
C SER A 147 23.00 -22.58 -6.74
N SER A 148 23.17 -22.30 -8.04
CA SER A 148 23.88 -23.19 -8.96
C SER A 148 24.72 -22.39 -9.95
N THR A 149 25.90 -21.96 -9.49
CA THR A 149 27.24 -22.02 -10.15
C THR A 149 28.21 -21.15 -9.34
N ASP A 150 28.81 -21.70 -8.29
CA ASP A 150 30.12 -21.23 -7.77
C ASP A 150 30.78 -22.33 -6.91
N ASP A 151 30.67 -23.59 -7.37
CA ASP A 151 31.58 -24.67 -6.97
C ASP A 151 32.37 -25.09 -8.21
N SER A 152 33.30 -24.25 -8.65
CA SER A 152 34.36 -24.67 -9.56
C SER A 152 35.64 -23.86 -9.37
N ASN A 153 36.60 -24.54 -8.73
CA ASN A 153 38.06 -24.33 -8.59
C ASN A 153 38.58 -23.32 -7.56
#